data_AF-A0A645H2S1-F1
#
_entry.id   AF-A0A645H2S1-F1
#
_cell.length_a   1.000
_cell.length_b   1.000
_cell.length_c   1.000
_cell.angle_alpha   90.00
_cell.angle_beta   90.00
_cell.angle_gamma   90.00
#
_symmetry.space_group_name_H-M   'P 1'
#
loop_
_entity.id
_entity.type
_entity.pdbx_description
1 polymer ?
#
loop_
_entity_poly.entity_id
_entity_poly.type
_entity_poly.pdbx_seq_one_letter_code
_entity_poly.pdbx_strand_id
1 'polypeptide(L)'
;MRHFVEYLDAGKPVIALRTSTHGFAYERNKESKYARFDWRSKAWPGGFGQQILGETWINHHGVHGKESTRGVINEKMANEPVLRGVKDIWGPTDVYGVVHLPADAQVLVWGEVLSGMQSIDSPVESKNKPMMPLIWLREYRGASGKTNRVLASTIGAAVDLENEGLRRLLVNGVFWAAGLEKQIPAHADVSYAAPYKPSWFGFGKHQPGLKPSDFGKTAEQAIEK
;
A
#
# COMPACT_ATOMS: atom_id res chain seq x y z
N MET A 1 -11.17 -17.02 -0.33
CA MET A 1 -10.54 -17.01 1.00
C MET A 1 -9.64 -18.20 1.26
N ARG A 2 -10.07 -19.45 1.06
CA ARG A 2 -9.18 -20.63 1.19
C ARG A 2 -7.82 -20.42 0.51
N HIS A 3 -7.81 -20.09 -0.78
CA HIS A 3 -6.57 -19.85 -1.54
C HIS A 3 -5.71 -18.70 -1.01
N PHE A 4 -6.33 -17.67 -0.46
CA PHE A 4 -5.58 -16.56 0.15
C PHE A 4 -4.90 -16.99 1.45
N VAL A 5 -5.61 -17.76 2.28
CA VAL A 5 -5.05 -18.31 3.53
C VAL A 5 -3.94 -19.32 3.23
N GLU A 6 -4.15 -20.23 2.28
CA GLU A 6 -3.12 -21.17 1.82
C GLU A 6 -1.88 -20.45 1.26
N TYR A 7 -2.06 -19.34 0.54
CA TYR A 7 -0.97 -18.48 0.05
C TYR A 7 -0.17 -17.88 1.22
N LEU A 8 -0.85 -17.34 2.23
CA LEU A 8 -0.21 -16.79 3.41
C LEU A 8 0.53 -17.88 4.21
N ASP A 9 -0.13 -19.01 4.47
CA ASP A 9 0.44 -20.12 5.23
C ASP A 9 1.68 -20.72 4.54
N ALA A 10 1.78 -20.61 3.21
CA ALA A 10 2.96 -20.99 2.43
C ALA A 10 4.14 -20.00 2.53
N GLY A 11 4.02 -18.89 3.27
CA GLY A 11 5.08 -17.88 3.43
C GLY A 11 5.27 -16.97 2.22
N LYS A 12 4.28 -16.90 1.32
CA LYS A 12 4.40 -16.10 0.09
C LYS A 12 4.30 -14.59 0.38
N PRO A 13 4.97 -13.73 -0.42
CA PRO A 13 5.06 -12.30 -0.13
C PRO A 13 3.73 -11.56 -0.33
N VAL A 14 3.54 -10.45 0.36
CA VAL A 14 2.35 -9.58 0.26
C VAL A 14 2.78 -8.15 -0.05
N ILE A 15 2.19 -7.56 -1.09
CA ILE A 15 2.23 -6.12 -1.31
C ILE A 15 0.81 -5.60 -1.11
N ALA A 16 0.62 -4.74 -0.11
CA ALA A 16 -0.68 -4.23 0.27
C ALA A 16 -0.73 -2.72 0.07
N LEU A 17 -1.68 -2.28 -0.76
CA LEU A 17 -1.94 -0.87 -1.03
C LEU A 17 -3.22 -0.42 -0.36
N ARG A 18 -3.39 0.90 -0.18
CA ARG A 18 -4.68 1.50 0.17
C ARG A 18 -5.80 0.86 -0.67
N THR A 19 -6.87 0.31 -0.09
CA THR A 19 -7.33 0.36 1.30
C THR A 19 -7.18 -0.97 2.08
N SER A 20 -6.15 -1.77 1.78
CA SER A 20 -5.99 -3.14 2.28
C SER A 20 -5.94 -3.29 3.81
N THR A 21 -5.64 -2.22 4.55
CA THR A 21 -5.66 -2.21 6.04
C THR A 21 -7.04 -2.53 6.62
N HIS A 22 -8.13 -2.27 5.87
CA HIS A 22 -9.48 -2.72 6.21
C HIS A 22 -10.05 -3.75 5.23
N GLY A 23 -9.20 -4.69 4.83
CA GLY A 23 -9.61 -5.84 4.03
C GLY A 23 -10.63 -6.75 4.73
N PHE A 24 -11.34 -7.52 3.91
CA PHE A 24 -12.19 -8.64 4.34
C PHE A 24 -13.35 -8.31 5.29
N ALA A 25 -14.18 -7.30 4.97
CA ALA A 25 -15.40 -7.00 5.75
C ALA A 25 -16.45 -8.14 5.73
N TYR A 26 -16.48 -8.97 6.77
CA TYR A 26 -17.40 -10.09 6.96
C TYR A 26 -18.74 -9.62 7.55
N GLU A 27 -19.45 -8.76 6.82
CA GLU A 27 -20.77 -8.27 7.26
C GLU A 27 -21.89 -9.27 6.96
N ARG A 28 -21.77 -10.02 5.86
CA ARG A 28 -22.81 -10.93 5.35
C ARG A 28 -22.66 -12.37 5.83
N ASN A 29 -21.43 -12.87 6.03
CA ASN A 29 -21.15 -14.27 6.39
C ASN A 29 -20.31 -14.35 7.67
N LYS A 30 -20.88 -13.93 8.79
CA LYS A 30 -20.19 -13.80 10.09
C LYS A 30 -19.73 -15.13 10.68
N GLU A 31 -20.35 -16.24 10.28
CA GLU A 31 -20.02 -17.60 10.75
C GLU A 31 -18.93 -18.29 9.91
N SER A 32 -18.46 -17.65 8.84
CA SER A 32 -17.35 -18.16 8.06
C SER A 32 -16.16 -18.51 8.95
N LYS A 33 -15.53 -19.67 8.72
CA LYS A 33 -14.27 -20.03 9.39
C LYS A 33 -13.12 -19.03 9.14
N TYR A 34 -13.28 -18.17 8.14
CA TYR A 34 -12.35 -17.09 7.80
C TYR A 34 -12.79 -15.72 8.36
N ALA A 35 -13.88 -15.63 9.10
CA ALA A 35 -14.41 -14.37 9.63
C ALA A 35 -13.42 -13.63 10.53
N ARG A 36 -12.47 -14.34 11.15
CA ARG A 36 -11.39 -13.73 11.93
C ARG A 36 -10.49 -12.78 11.11
N PHE A 37 -10.49 -12.88 9.77
CA PHE A 37 -9.73 -11.98 8.89
C PHE A 37 -10.38 -10.61 8.73
N ASP A 38 -11.64 -10.43 9.17
CA ASP A 38 -12.30 -9.12 9.19
C ASP A 38 -11.44 -8.11 9.93
N TRP A 39 -11.24 -6.94 9.33
CA TRP A 39 -10.43 -5.87 9.92
C TRP A 39 -10.95 -5.37 11.29
N ARG A 40 -12.20 -5.65 11.65
CA ARG A 40 -12.84 -5.39 12.96
C ARG A 40 -12.87 -6.63 13.87
N SER A 41 -12.22 -7.72 13.46
CA SER A 41 -12.18 -8.97 14.21
C SER A 41 -11.69 -8.73 15.63
N LYS A 42 -12.42 -9.27 16.61
CA LYS A 42 -12.02 -9.30 18.02
C LYS A 42 -11.28 -10.59 18.38
N ALA A 43 -11.58 -11.69 17.67
CA ALA A 43 -10.93 -12.99 17.87
C ALA A 43 -9.48 -13.00 17.35
N TRP A 44 -9.19 -12.16 16.36
CA TRP A 44 -7.85 -11.88 15.86
C TRP A 44 -7.76 -10.36 15.71
N PRO A 45 -7.42 -9.62 16.78
CA PRO A 45 -7.60 -8.17 16.88
C PRO A 45 -7.09 -7.41 15.65
N GLY A 46 -7.98 -6.65 15.01
CA GLY A 46 -7.67 -5.87 13.81
C GLY A 46 -7.53 -6.70 12.52
N GLY A 47 -7.77 -8.01 12.60
CA GLY A 47 -7.85 -8.94 11.49
C GLY A 47 -6.62 -8.96 10.60
N PHE A 48 -6.86 -9.13 9.30
CA PHE A 48 -5.78 -9.14 8.30
C PHE A 48 -4.89 -7.89 8.37
N GLY A 49 -5.47 -6.70 8.50
CA GLY A 49 -4.75 -5.44 8.52
C GLY A 49 -3.73 -5.39 9.66
N GLN A 50 -4.20 -5.46 10.90
CA GLN A 50 -3.31 -5.39 12.06
C GLN A 50 -2.30 -6.54 12.09
N GLN A 51 -2.75 -7.75 11.79
CA GLN A 51 -1.96 -8.94 12.07
C GLN A 51 -0.91 -9.18 10.99
N ILE A 52 -1.29 -9.05 9.72
CA ILE A 52 -0.38 -9.28 8.58
C ILE A 52 0.32 -7.98 8.17
N LEU A 53 -0.43 -6.90 7.98
CA LEU A 53 0.14 -5.65 7.48
C LEU A 53 0.81 -4.84 8.58
N GLY A 54 0.39 -5.00 9.83
CA GLY A 54 0.92 -4.28 10.99
C GLY A 54 0.01 -3.15 11.47
N GLU A 55 -1.05 -2.82 10.73
CA GLU A 55 -2.04 -1.84 11.18
C GLU A 55 -3.39 -2.11 10.50
N THR A 56 -4.47 -1.95 11.26
CA THR A 56 -5.84 -1.98 10.73
C THR A 56 -6.34 -0.55 10.48
N TRP A 57 -7.53 -0.40 9.90
CA TRP A 57 -8.12 0.92 9.77
C TRP A 57 -8.46 1.53 11.14
N ILE A 58 -7.87 2.70 11.43
CA ILE A 58 -8.19 3.50 12.62
C ILE A 58 -8.99 4.73 12.20
N ASN A 59 -8.34 5.64 11.48
CA ASN A 59 -8.92 6.92 11.07
C ASN A 59 -8.11 7.57 9.93
N HIS A 60 -8.67 8.64 9.39
CA HIS A 60 -7.91 9.61 8.62
C HIS A 60 -7.17 10.54 9.59
N HIS A 61 -5.85 10.66 9.43
CA HIS A 61 -5.03 11.66 10.13
C HIS A 61 -5.11 13.01 9.42
N GLY A 62 -5.05 12.98 8.08
CA GLY A 62 -5.44 14.10 7.23
C GLY A 62 -6.96 14.26 7.11
N VAL A 63 -7.43 15.43 6.67
CA VAL A 63 -8.84 15.66 6.35
C VAL A 63 -9.16 15.03 5.00
N HIS A 64 -9.95 13.95 5.04
CA HIS A 64 -10.30 13.17 3.87
C HIS A 64 -10.84 14.02 2.72
N GLY A 65 -10.22 13.89 1.54
CA GLY A 65 -10.61 14.59 0.31
C GLY A 65 -10.32 16.10 0.29
N LYS A 66 -9.59 16.62 1.27
CA LYS A 66 -9.18 18.03 1.34
C LYS A 66 -7.68 18.23 1.54
N GLU A 67 -7.04 17.32 2.26
CA GLU A 67 -5.60 17.31 2.51
C GLU A 67 -4.95 16.15 1.76
N SER A 68 -3.70 16.35 1.33
CA SER A 68 -2.91 15.37 0.59
C SER A 68 -1.71 14.86 1.39
N THR A 69 -1.00 13.90 0.81
CA THR A 69 0.16 13.26 1.41
C THR A 69 1.40 13.55 0.61
N ARG A 70 2.44 14.07 1.28
CA ARG A 70 3.83 13.99 0.80
C ARG A 70 4.56 12.89 1.55
N GLY A 71 5.22 12.00 0.82
CA GLY A 71 6.07 10.97 1.41
C GLY A 71 7.46 11.52 1.70
N VAL A 72 7.91 11.43 2.95
CA VAL A 72 9.26 11.76 3.40
C VAL A 72 10.03 10.47 3.62
N ILE A 73 11.07 10.24 2.83
CA ILE A 73 11.90 9.02 2.95
C ILE A 73 12.57 8.99 4.32
N ASN A 74 12.47 7.85 5.01
CA ASN A 74 13.22 7.61 6.22
C ASN A 74 14.70 7.41 5.88
N GLU A 75 15.55 8.35 6.28
CA GLU A 75 17.00 8.32 5.99
C GLU A 75 17.66 7.01 6.45
N LYS A 76 17.19 6.43 7.56
CA LYS A 76 17.71 5.15 8.07
C LYS A 76 17.44 3.97 7.14
N MET A 77 16.42 4.09 6.27
CA MET A 77 16.02 3.07 5.31
C MET A 77 16.37 3.45 3.87
N ALA A 78 17.07 4.58 3.62
CA ALA A 78 17.28 5.11 2.27
C ALA A 78 17.99 4.14 1.30
N ASN A 79 18.74 3.18 1.84
CA ASN A 79 19.45 2.16 1.05
C ASN A 79 18.60 0.89 0.79
N GLU A 80 17.36 0.83 1.26
CA GLU A 80 16.47 -0.31 0.99
C GLU A 80 16.22 -0.46 -0.51
N PRO A 81 16.29 -1.68 -1.07
CA PRO A 81 16.13 -1.89 -2.51
C PRO A 81 14.79 -1.37 -3.06
N VAL A 82 13.75 -1.36 -2.22
CA VAL A 82 12.41 -0.85 -2.56
C VAL A 82 12.44 0.66 -2.86
N LEU A 83 13.35 1.43 -2.25
CA LEU A 83 13.49 2.87 -2.45
C LEU A 83 14.46 3.25 -3.58
N ARG A 84 15.05 2.27 -4.28
CA ARG A 84 16.06 2.53 -5.32
C ARG A 84 15.49 3.43 -6.43
N GLY A 85 16.11 4.59 -6.61
CA GLY A 85 15.74 5.57 -7.64
C GLY A 85 14.44 6.34 -7.37
N VAL A 86 13.80 6.14 -6.21
CA VAL A 86 12.61 6.90 -5.79
C VAL A 86 13.05 8.29 -5.33
N LYS A 87 12.58 9.33 -6.03
CA LYS A 87 12.98 10.73 -5.77
C LYS A 87 11.93 11.51 -4.99
N ASP A 88 10.67 11.24 -5.26
CA ASP A 88 9.53 11.95 -4.69
C ASP A 88 8.37 10.97 -4.49
N ILE A 89 7.54 11.24 -3.50
CA ILE A 89 6.27 10.56 -3.30
C ILE A 89 5.26 11.63 -2.95
N TRP A 90 4.23 11.75 -3.75
CA TRP A 90 3.09 12.59 -3.44
C TRP A 90 1.82 11.94 -4.01
N GLY A 91 0.72 12.05 -3.30
CA GLY A 91 -0.58 11.65 -3.81
C GLY A 91 -1.67 12.54 -3.26
N PRO A 92 -2.70 12.86 -4.06
CA PRO A 92 -3.84 13.67 -3.64
C PRO A 92 -4.80 12.81 -2.81
N THR A 93 -4.28 12.18 -1.77
CA THR A 93 -5.04 11.44 -0.76
C THR A 93 -4.54 11.80 0.62
N ASP A 94 -5.44 11.80 1.57
CA ASP A 94 -5.16 12.06 2.97
C ASP A 94 -4.29 10.94 3.60
N VAL A 95 -3.50 11.32 4.61
CA VAL A 95 -2.70 10.40 5.43
C VAL A 95 -3.61 9.62 6.38
N TYR A 96 -3.37 8.32 6.51
CA TYR A 96 -4.03 7.45 7.50
C TYR A 96 -3.33 7.54 8.87
N GLY A 97 -4.12 7.45 9.95
CA GLY A 97 -3.55 7.28 11.28
C GLY A 97 -3.00 5.87 11.47
N VAL A 98 -1.80 5.78 12.02
CA VAL A 98 -1.10 4.52 12.36
C VAL A 98 -0.57 4.64 13.78
N VAL A 99 -1.01 3.74 14.67
CA VAL A 99 -0.76 3.84 16.12
C VAL A 99 -0.21 2.53 16.69
N HIS A 100 -0.55 1.38 16.10
CA HIS A 100 -0.21 0.05 16.61
C HIS A 100 0.80 -0.68 15.72
N LEU A 101 1.69 0.08 15.08
CA LEU A 101 2.71 -0.50 14.22
C LEU A 101 3.63 -1.41 15.06
N PRO A 102 3.82 -2.68 14.66
CA PRO A 102 4.57 -3.64 15.47
C PRO A 102 6.08 -3.40 15.38
N ALA A 103 6.82 -3.92 16.36
CA ALA A 103 8.26 -3.66 16.49
C ALA A 103 9.12 -4.20 15.32
N ASP A 104 8.60 -5.16 14.55
CA ASP A 104 9.25 -5.71 13.36
C ASP A 104 9.06 -4.84 12.10
N ALA A 105 8.20 -3.83 12.17
CA ALA A 105 7.95 -2.95 11.04
C ALA A 105 9.09 -1.93 10.84
N GLN A 106 9.57 -1.87 9.60
CA GLN A 106 10.62 -0.95 9.16
C GLN A 106 9.98 0.13 8.27
N VAL A 107 9.76 1.31 8.84
CA VAL A 107 9.13 2.43 8.14
C VAL A 107 10.07 2.99 7.08
N LEU A 108 9.71 2.81 5.81
CA LEU A 108 10.45 3.32 4.66
C LEU A 108 10.14 4.79 4.39
N VAL A 109 8.87 5.17 4.55
CA VAL A 109 8.36 6.49 4.20
C VAL A 109 7.40 6.97 5.27
N TRP A 110 7.57 8.21 5.71
CA TRP A 110 6.67 8.93 6.60
C TRP A 110 5.70 9.77 5.77
N GLY A 111 4.45 9.88 6.22
CA GLY A 111 3.40 10.68 5.59
C GLY A 111 3.32 12.06 6.23
N GLU A 112 3.76 13.07 5.48
CA GLU A 112 3.57 14.48 5.78
C GLU A 112 2.20 14.93 5.23
N VAL A 113 1.35 15.45 6.10
CA VAL A 113 0.04 16.02 5.72
C VAL A 113 0.27 17.40 5.10
N LEU A 114 -0.29 17.63 3.90
CA LEU A 114 -0.34 18.94 3.26
C LEU A 114 -1.74 19.55 3.37
N SER A 115 -1.84 20.87 3.43
CA SER A 115 -3.09 21.61 3.70
C SER A 115 -4.12 21.56 2.57
N GLY A 116 -3.70 21.14 1.38
CA GLY A 116 -4.55 21.01 0.19
C GLY A 116 -4.22 19.77 -0.64
N MET A 117 -4.75 19.73 -1.86
CA MET A 117 -4.69 18.60 -2.79
C MET A 117 -3.69 18.81 -3.95
N GLN A 118 -2.73 19.70 -3.77
CA GLN A 118 -1.63 19.95 -4.71
C GLN A 118 -0.28 19.65 -4.04
N SER A 119 0.71 19.21 -4.82
CA SER A 119 2.04 18.86 -4.32
C SER A 119 2.82 20.05 -3.72
N ILE A 120 2.43 21.27 -4.10
CA ILE A 120 3.03 22.52 -3.63
C ILE A 120 2.38 23.06 -2.36
N ASP A 121 1.28 22.48 -1.89
CA ASP A 121 0.59 22.96 -0.71
C ASP A 121 1.47 22.83 0.54
N SER A 122 1.29 23.75 1.48
CA SER A 122 2.11 23.81 2.69
C SER A 122 1.82 22.65 3.65
N PRO A 123 2.82 22.15 4.38
CA PRO A 123 2.61 21.16 5.44
C PRO A 123 1.66 21.67 6.55
N VAL A 124 0.82 20.78 7.09
CA VAL A 124 -0.02 21.07 8.27
C VAL A 124 0.79 20.74 9.53
N GLU A 125 1.51 21.74 10.04
CA GLU A 125 2.49 21.58 11.12
C GLU A 125 1.96 20.82 12.35
N SER A 126 0.72 21.10 12.76
CA SER A 126 0.08 20.46 13.92
C SER A 126 -0.17 18.96 13.77
N LYS A 127 -0.10 18.43 12.53
CA LYS A 127 -0.29 17.01 12.20
C LYS A 127 1.02 16.29 11.89
N ASN A 128 2.12 17.01 11.68
CA ASN A 128 3.39 16.42 11.23
C ASN A 128 4.42 16.24 12.37
N LYS A 129 3.98 16.42 13.62
CA LYS A 129 4.80 16.28 14.83
C LYS A 129 4.13 15.34 15.86
N PRO A 130 4.29 14.01 15.71
CA PRO A 130 5.06 13.32 14.68
C PRO A 130 4.28 13.10 13.36
N MET A 131 5.00 12.87 12.26
CA MET A 131 4.42 12.31 11.03
C MET A 131 3.97 10.86 11.25
N MET A 132 3.00 10.40 10.44
CA MET A 132 2.54 9.01 10.49
C MET A 132 3.38 8.10 9.59
N PRO A 133 3.59 6.82 9.94
CA PRO A 133 4.06 5.82 8.99
C PRO A 133 3.16 5.77 7.73
N LEU A 134 3.77 5.79 6.54
CA LEU A 134 3.06 5.74 5.27
C LEU A 134 3.30 4.43 4.52
N ILE A 135 4.57 4.02 4.45
CA ILE A 135 5.00 2.81 3.75
C ILE A 135 6.05 2.11 4.63
N TRP A 136 5.89 0.81 4.83
CA TRP A 136 6.81 0.02 5.66
C TRP A 136 6.97 -1.40 5.14
N LEU A 137 8.12 -1.99 5.47
CA LEU A 137 8.37 -3.42 5.32
C LEU A 137 8.16 -4.11 6.66
N ARG A 138 7.77 -5.38 6.64
CA ARG A 138 7.81 -6.23 7.82
C ARG A 138 7.88 -7.71 7.48
N GLU A 139 8.22 -8.51 8.48
CA GLU A 139 8.25 -9.97 8.39
C GLU A 139 7.17 -10.58 9.28
N TYR A 140 6.09 -11.06 8.68
CA TYR A 140 5.03 -11.71 9.44
C TYR A 140 5.29 -13.22 9.53
N ARG A 141 5.41 -13.75 10.76
CA ARG A 141 5.49 -15.19 11.00
C ARG A 141 4.15 -15.73 11.51
N GLY A 142 3.44 -16.45 10.64
CA GLY A 142 2.13 -17.03 10.93
C GLY A 142 2.20 -18.35 11.70
N ALA A 143 1.02 -18.93 11.97
CA ALA A 143 0.89 -20.20 12.69
C ALA A 143 1.50 -21.40 11.95
N SER A 144 1.67 -21.33 10.63
CA SER A 144 2.39 -22.33 9.84
C SER A 144 3.90 -22.35 10.11
N GLY A 145 4.42 -21.33 10.83
CA GLY A 145 5.83 -21.15 11.10
C GLY A 145 6.64 -20.57 9.94
N LYS A 146 6.01 -20.37 8.77
CA LYS A 146 6.60 -19.70 7.61
C LYS A 146 6.52 -18.18 7.77
N THR A 147 7.47 -17.48 7.15
CA THR A 147 7.56 -16.02 7.20
C THR A 147 7.11 -15.44 5.87
N ASN A 148 6.17 -14.50 5.93
CA ASN A 148 5.75 -13.67 4.80
C ASN A 148 6.55 -12.37 4.82
N ARG A 149 7.10 -11.99 3.68
CA ARG A 149 7.65 -10.66 3.43
C ARG A 149 6.50 -9.73 3.05
N VAL A 150 6.31 -8.66 3.80
CA VAL A 150 5.18 -7.74 3.61
C VAL A 150 5.69 -6.33 3.31
N LEU A 151 5.25 -5.76 2.19
CA LEU A 151 5.31 -4.33 1.90
C LEU A 151 3.89 -3.77 2.07
N ALA A 152 3.69 -2.89 3.04
CA ALA A 152 2.41 -2.25 3.30
C ALA A 152 2.51 -0.75 3.02
N SER A 153 1.44 -0.22 2.41
CA SER A 153 1.32 1.18 2.01
C SER A 153 -0.10 1.69 2.29
N THR A 154 -0.20 2.79 3.03
CA THR A 154 -1.49 3.48 3.28
C THR A 154 -1.80 4.57 2.23
N ILE A 155 -0.89 4.81 1.31
CA ILE A 155 -1.09 5.52 0.03
C ILE A 155 -1.22 4.50 -1.12
N GLY A 156 -1.83 4.87 -2.24
CA GLY A 156 -1.95 4.01 -3.42
C GLY A 156 -3.35 3.91 -4.01
N ALA A 157 -4.19 4.92 -3.83
CA ALA A 157 -5.38 5.10 -4.66
C ALA A 157 -4.97 5.32 -6.12
N ALA A 158 -5.90 5.13 -7.05
CA ALA A 158 -5.63 5.28 -8.48
C ALA A 158 -4.97 6.64 -8.83
N VAL A 159 -5.45 7.74 -8.23
CA VAL A 159 -4.88 9.08 -8.44
C VAL A 159 -3.47 9.25 -7.85
N ASP A 160 -3.11 8.49 -6.79
CA ASP A 160 -1.76 8.54 -6.23
C ASP A 160 -0.74 7.94 -7.22
N LEU A 161 -1.16 6.96 -8.03
CA LEU A 161 -0.32 6.33 -9.05
C LEU A 161 0.03 7.26 -10.22
N GLU A 162 -0.50 8.50 -10.25
CA GLU A 162 0.00 9.53 -11.14
C GLU A 162 1.47 9.87 -10.86
N ASN A 163 1.87 9.77 -9.58
CA ASN A 163 3.23 10.02 -9.15
C ASN A 163 4.20 8.92 -9.59
N GLU A 164 5.28 9.33 -10.26
CA GLU A 164 6.28 8.40 -10.80
C GLU A 164 7.07 7.69 -9.70
N GLY A 165 7.49 8.40 -8.66
CA GLY A 165 8.27 7.80 -7.59
C GLY A 165 7.48 6.78 -6.77
N LEU A 166 6.18 6.99 -6.55
CA LEU A 166 5.31 5.96 -5.96
C LEU A 166 5.22 4.73 -6.86
N ARG A 167 4.97 4.89 -8.17
CA ARG A 167 4.98 3.75 -9.10
C ARG A 167 6.31 2.99 -9.08
N ARG A 168 7.43 3.72 -9.05
CA ARG A 168 8.78 3.15 -8.96
C ARG A 168 8.98 2.35 -7.69
N LEU A 169 8.54 2.87 -6.55
CA LEU A 169 8.55 2.15 -5.28
C LEU A 169 7.79 0.82 -5.41
N LEU A 170 6.61 0.83 -6.03
CA LEU A 170 5.79 -0.37 -6.19
C LEU A 170 6.41 -1.39 -7.14
N VAL A 171 6.97 -0.96 -8.27
CA VAL A 171 7.71 -1.85 -9.19
C VAL A 171 8.90 -2.47 -8.48
N ASN A 172 9.71 -1.67 -7.77
CA ASN A 172 10.82 -2.18 -6.95
C ASN A 172 10.30 -3.16 -5.87
N GLY A 173 9.15 -2.87 -5.28
CA GLY A 173 8.45 -3.72 -4.32
C GLY A 173 8.10 -5.10 -4.89
N VAL A 174 7.74 -5.19 -6.18
CA VAL A 174 7.49 -6.48 -6.86
C VAL A 174 8.77 -7.30 -6.98
N PHE A 175 9.89 -6.69 -7.39
CA PHE A 175 11.19 -7.37 -7.42
C PHE A 175 11.60 -7.84 -6.02
N TRP A 176 11.46 -6.98 -5.01
CA TRP A 176 11.73 -7.31 -3.61
C TRP A 176 10.87 -8.48 -3.12
N ALA A 177 9.55 -8.45 -3.40
CA ALA A 177 8.63 -9.53 -3.03
C ALA A 177 9.06 -10.86 -3.65
N ALA A 178 9.52 -10.84 -4.91
CA ALA A 178 9.99 -12.01 -5.63
C ALA A 178 11.41 -12.47 -5.24
N GLY A 179 12.13 -11.76 -4.36
CA GLY A 179 13.53 -12.06 -4.01
C GLY A 179 14.52 -11.74 -5.13
N LEU A 180 14.19 -10.76 -5.97
CA LEU A 180 14.95 -10.33 -7.15
C LEU A 180 15.53 -8.93 -6.95
N GLU A 181 15.89 -8.54 -5.73
CA GLU A 181 16.38 -7.19 -5.39
C GLU A 181 17.61 -6.79 -6.22
N LYS A 182 18.47 -7.75 -6.54
CA LYS A 182 19.66 -7.56 -7.38
C LYS A 182 19.32 -7.21 -8.84
N GLN A 183 18.09 -7.49 -9.27
CA GLN A 183 17.60 -7.18 -10.62
C GLN A 183 16.87 -5.83 -10.69
N ILE A 184 16.71 -5.13 -9.56
CA ILE A 184 16.10 -3.80 -9.55
C ILE A 184 17.03 -2.83 -10.30
N PRO A 185 16.59 -2.25 -11.44
CA PRO A 185 17.40 -1.29 -12.17
C PRO A 185 17.69 -0.06 -11.32
N ALA A 186 18.78 0.67 -11.63
CA ALA A 186 19.04 1.97 -10.99
C ALA A 186 17.86 2.96 -11.15
N HIS A 187 17.13 2.81 -12.26
CA HIS A 187 15.95 3.59 -12.56
C HIS A 187 14.95 2.70 -13.32
N ALA A 188 14.16 1.89 -12.59
CA ALA A 188 13.11 1.03 -13.17
C ALA A 188 12.16 1.82 -14.09
N ASP A 189 11.84 1.30 -15.27
CA ASP A 189 10.82 1.92 -16.11
C ASP A 189 9.44 1.69 -15.47
N VAL A 190 8.73 2.78 -15.22
CA VAL A 190 7.40 2.77 -14.62
C VAL A 190 6.38 3.48 -15.50
N SER A 191 6.72 3.70 -16.78
CA SER A 191 5.80 4.20 -17.80
C SER A 191 4.52 3.38 -17.82
N TYR A 192 3.39 4.05 -18.05
CA TYR A 192 2.12 3.34 -18.11
C TYR A 192 2.06 2.43 -19.32
N ALA A 193 1.56 1.21 -19.15
CA ALA A 193 1.34 0.26 -20.24
C ALA A 193 0.24 0.72 -21.22
N ALA A 194 -0.62 1.64 -20.80
CA ALA A 194 -1.70 2.25 -21.58
C ALA A 194 -1.96 3.68 -21.07
N PRO A 195 -2.70 4.54 -21.80
CA PRO A 195 -3.08 5.85 -21.31
C PRO A 195 -3.73 5.77 -19.92
N TYR A 196 -3.12 6.42 -18.93
CA TYR A 196 -3.58 6.39 -17.55
C TYR A 196 -4.37 7.65 -17.21
N LYS A 197 -5.68 7.50 -17.02
CA LYS A 197 -6.60 8.57 -16.64
C LYS A 197 -7.45 8.10 -15.46
N PRO A 198 -6.91 8.15 -14.23
CA PRO A 198 -7.59 7.59 -13.07
C PRO A 198 -8.86 8.38 -12.74
N SER A 199 -9.88 7.68 -12.25
CA SER A 199 -11.02 8.34 -11.59
C SER A 199 -10.68 8.65 -10.14
N TRP A 200 -11.22 9.75 -9.63
CA TRP A 200 -11.14 10.09 -8.21
C TRP A 200 -11.81 9.03 -7.32
N PHE A 201 -11.22 8.79 -6.14
CA PHE A 201 -11.81 7.93 -5.13
C PHE A 201 -13.15 8.48 -4.63
N GLY A 202 -14.05 7.55 -4.25
CA GLY A 202 -15.34 7.89 -3.65
C GLY A 202 -16.40 6.82 -3.95
N PHE A 203 -17.40 6.75 -3.09
CA PHE A 203 -18.53 5.84 -3.28
C PHE A 203 -19.27 6.17 -4.57
N GLY A 204 -19.49 5.15 -5.40
CA GLY A 204 -20.21 5.28 -6.67
C GLY A 204 -19.46 6.04 -7.78
N LYS A 205 -18.21 6.46 -7.57
CA LYS A 205 -17.41 7.21 -8.57
C LYS A 205 -16.64 6.33 -9.56
N HIS A 206 -16.78 5.02 -9.45
CA HIS A 206 -16.15 4.08 -10.39
C HIS A 206 -16.80 4.16 -11.77
N GLN A 207 -16.06 3.77 -12.80
CA GLN A 207 -16.60 3.66 -14.16
C GLN A 207 -17.30 2.30 -14.33
N PRO A 208 -18.63 2.26 -14.49
CA PRO A 208 -19.37 1.01 -14.57
C PRO A 208 -19.09 0.26 -15.88
N GLY A 209 -19.16 -1.06 -15.83
CA GLY A 209 -19.04 -1.92 -17.01
C GLY A 209 -17.60 -2.19 -17.48
N LEU A 210 -16.59 -1.52 -16.90
CA LEU A 210 -15.19 -1.77 -17.22
C LEU A 210 -14.65 -3.03 -16.55
N LYS A 211 -13.81 -3.74 -17.29
CA LYS A 211 -13.09 -4.96 -16.90
C LYS A 211 -11.59 -4.75 -17.06
N PRO A 212 -10.74 -5.56 -16.41
CA PRO A 212 -9.28 -5.48 -16.60
C PRO A 212 -8.83 -5.52 -18.07
N SER A 213 -9.54 -6.28 -18.92
CA SER A 213 -9.28 -6.37 -20.36
C SER A 213 -9.46 -5.04 -21.11
N ASP A 214 -10.20 -4.09 -20.55
CA ASP A 214 -10.48 -2.80 -21.19
C ASP A 214 -9.34 -1.79 -21.00
N PHE A 215 -8.38 -2.10 -20.12
CA PHE A 215 -7.27 -1.21 -19.75
C PHE A 215 -5.90 -1.66 -20.31
N GLY A 216 -5.86 -2.68 -21.19
CA GLY A 216 -4.61 -3.08 -21.81
C GLY A 216 -4.78 -4.09 -22.96
N LYS A 217 -3.98 -3.92 -24.01
CA LYS A 217 -3.63 -4.99 -24.95
C LYS A 217 -2.87 -6.08 -24.19
N THR A 218 -3.08 -7.33 -24.58
CA THR A 218 -2.64 -8.53 -23.85
C THR A 218 -1.16 -8.48 -23.46
N ALA A 219 -0.86 -8.93 -22.23
CA ALA A 219 0.49 -9.11 -21.70
C ALA A 219 1.42 -9.97 -22.60
N GLU A 220 0.87 -10.62 -23.63
CA GLU A 220 1.56 -11.41 -24.63
C GLU A 220 2.51 -10.58 -25.52
N GLN A 221 2.26 -9.29 -25.74
CA GLN A 221 3.12 -8.46 -26.61
C GLN A 221 4.31 -7.81 -25.89
N ALA A 222 4.35 -7.86 -24.56
CA ALA A 222 5.41 -7.25 -23.76
C ALA A 222 6.55 -8.22 -23.40
N ILE A 223 6.38 -9.52 -23.67
CA ILE A 223 7.39 -10.55 -23.39
C ILE A 223 8.32 -10.78 -24.62
N GLU A 224 7.96 -10.25 -25.79
CA GLU A 224 8.75 -10.39 -27.04
C GLU A 224 9.64 -9.18 -27.39
N LYS A 225 9.99 -8.32 -26.44
CA LYS A 225 11.03 -7.29 -26.64
C LYS A 225 12.03 -7.27 -25.51
#